data_AF-A0A9P9MWP2-F1
#
_entry.id   AF-A0A9P9MWP2-F1
#
_cell.length_a   1.000
_cell.length_b   1.000
_cell.length_c   1.000
_cell.angle_alpha   90.00
_cell.angle_beta   90.00
_cell.angle_gamma   90.00
#
_symmetry.space_group_name_H-M   'P 1'
#
loop_
_entity.id
_entity.type
_entity.pdbx_description
1 polymer ?
#
loop_
_entity_poly.entity_id
_entity_poly.type
_entity_poly.pdbx_seq_one_letter_code
_entity_poly.pdbx_strand_id
1 'polypeptide(L)'
;MLLDVRNHYESRIGYFVDPKTGEAALRPAIRRFSQWPQYVKRQMSRLGESKIPGSKQIMTYCTGGIRCEKGARFLQENMKKEGDRVCTLQGGIAAYLTWMDEEINSGRKCPEDSLFRGRNYVFDARGSTGLISSPAVEPVSTCHTCESPCDRLSKCRSKGCHLVLVVCERCESGDPRCCQNCEEFDEQACSKDAETEKSRPRLICACERDREAELWGAEEEKVPKTQGWRKAKRKNQNANGINIQVETYK
;
A
#
# COMPACT_ATOMS: atom_id res chain seq x y z
N MET A 1 -2.34 -13.54 11.31
CA MET A 1 -2.33 -13.08 9.91
C MET A 1 -1.49 -11.82 9.79
N LEU A 2 -0.68 -11.70 8.72
CA LEU A 2 0.06 -10.48 8.38
C LEU A 2 -0.75 -9.60 7.40
N LEU A 3 -0.77 -8.29 7.63
CA LEU A 3 -1.54 -7.31 6.85
C LEU A 3 -0.68 -6.08 6.48
N ASP A 4 -0.47 -5.87 5.19
CA ASP A 4 0.22 -4.69 4.67
C ASP A 4 -0.73 -3.48 4.63
N VAL A 5 -0.31 -2.38 5.26
CA VAL A 5 -1.09 -1.12 5.31
C VAL A 5 -0.57 -0.09 4.28
N ARG A 6 0.39 -0.48 3.45
CA ARG A 6 0.98 0.40 2.43
C ARG A 6 0.11 0.49 1.18
N ASN A 7 0.49 1.37 0.26
CA ASN A 7 -0.13 1.40 -1.06
C ASN A 7 0.31 0.16 -1.86
N HIS A 8 -0.50 -0.25 -2.84
CA HIS A 8 -0.26 -1.45 -3.64
C HIS A 8 1.11 -1.44 -4.32
N TYR A 9 1.56 -0.30 -4.87
CA TYR A 9 2.86 -0.21 -5.55
C TYR A 9 4.04 -0.46 -4.62
N GLU A 10 3.92 -0.12 -3.33
CA GLU A 10 4.94 -0.38 -2.31
C GLU A 10 4.98 -1.87 -1.97
N SER A 11 3.81 -2.51 -1.97
CA SER A 11 3.64 -3.93 -1.64
C SER A 11 3.99 -4.85 -2.83
N ARG A 12 4.10 -4.30 -4.04
CA ARG A 12 4.55 -5.02 -5.24
C ARG A 12 6.03 -5.36 -5.18
N ILE A 13 6.86 -4.46 -4.64
CA ILE A 13 8.33 -4.61 -4.68
C ILE A 13 8.90 -5.27 -3.43
N GLY A 14 8.10 -5.47 -2.39
CA GLY A 14 8.49 -6.22 -1.21
C GLY A 14 7.34 -6.39 -0.23
N TYR A 15 7.35 -7.48 0.54
CA TYR A 15 6.30 -7.85 1.48
C TYR A 15 6.80 -8.89 2.48
N PHE A 16 6.09 -9.04 3.61
CA PHE A 16 6.38 -10.12 4.54
C PHE A 16 5.71 -11.43 4.13
N VAL A 17 6.35 -12.54 4.46
CA VAL A 17 5.75 -13.89 4.38
C VAL A 17 5.50 -14.44 5.79
N ASP A 18 4.45 -15.22 5.96
CA ASP A 18 4.16 -15.91 7.20
C ASP A 18 5.20 -17.05 7.40
N PRO A 19 5.89 -17.10 8.56
CA PRO A 19 6.95 -18.10 8.78
C PRO A 19 6.41 -19.54 8.87
N LYS A 20 5.12 -19.73 9.17
CA LYS A 20 4.51 -21.06 9.33
C LYS A 20 3.91 -21.56 8.02
N THR A 21 3.22 -20.70 7.29
CA THR A 21 2.52 -21.09 6.06
C THR A 21 3.32 -20.80 4.80
N GLY A 22 4.32 -19.92 4.87
CA GLY A 22 5.06 -19.41 3.70
C GLY A 22 4.26 -18.44 2.84
N GLU A 23 3.01 -18.15 3.21
CA GLU A 23 2.13 -17.30 2.41
C GLU A 23 2.50 -15.83 2.53
N ALA A 24 2.34 -15.08 1.44
CA ALA A 24 2.51 -13.64 1.45
C ALA A 24 1.47 -12.98 2.38
N ALA A 25 1.87 -11.90 3.04
CA ALA A 25 0.95 -11.04 3.78
C ALA A 25 -0.23 -10.61 2.90
N LEU A 26 -1.38 -10.37 3.53
CA LEU A 26 -2.51 -9.78 2.85
C LEU A 26 -2.13 -8.36 2.42
N ARG A 27 -2.17 -8.11 1.10
CA ARG A 27 -1.80 -6.84 0.48
C ARG A 27 -3.03 -6.21 -0.18
N PRO A 28 -3.74 -5.30 0.48
CA PRO A 28 -4.84 -4.59 -0.13
C PRO A 28 -4.36 -3.81 -1.34
N ALA A 29 -5.04 -3.94 -2.48
CA ALA A 29 -4.71 -3.22 -3.71
C ALA A 29 -5.07 -1.72 -3.65
N ILE A 30 -5.00 -1.08 -2.47
CA ILE A 30 -5.27 0.35 -2.28
C ILE A 30 -4.21 1.20 -2.99
N ARG A 31 -4.62 2.26 -3.66
CA ARG A 31 -3.71 3.22 -4.29
C ARG A 31 -3.25 4.31 -3.32
N ARG A 32 -4.11 4.66 -2.37
CA ARG A 32 -3.87 5.70 -1.36
C ARG A 32 -4.36 5.22 -0.02
N PHE A 33 -3.64 5.58 1.04
CA PHE A 33 -4.06 5.30 2.41
C PHE A 33 -5.44 5.90 2.77
N SER A 34 -5.89 6.95 2.08
CA SER A 34 -7.26 7.48 2.27
C SER A 34 -8.37 6.48 1.89
N GLN A 35 -8.05 5.42 1.13
CA GLN A 35 -8.98 4.34 0.80
C GLN A 35 -9.06 3.27 1.90
N TRP A 36 -8.13 3.29 2.87
CA TRP A 36 -8.07 2.31 3.97
C TRP A 36 -9.38 2.20 4.75
N PRO A 37 -10.03 3.30 5.18
CA PRO A 37 -11.27 3.21 5.94
C PRO A 37 -12.39 2.49 5.19
N GLN A 38 -12.51 2.77 3.89
CA GLN A 38 -13.51 2.12 3.03
C GLN A 38 -13.18 0.64 2.81
N TYR A 39 -11.90 0.32 2.60
CA TYR A 39 -11.43 -1.06 2.47
C TYR A 39 -11.79 -1.88 3.71
N VAL A 40 -11.43 -1.41 4.90
CA VAL A 40 -11.74 -2.11 6.17
C VAL A 40 -13.24 -2.30 6.35
N LYS A 41 -14.05 -1.25 6.19
CA LYS A 41 -15.52 -1.36 6.33
C LYS A 41 -16.12 -2.43 5.42
N ARG A 42 -15.67 -2.48 4.16
CA ARG A 42 -16.15 -3.47 3.19
C ARG A 42 -15.68 -4.89 3.50
N GLN A 43 -14.45 -5.07 3.99
CA GLN A 43 -14.01 -6.38 4.45
C GLN A 43 -14.83 -6.84 5.67
N MET A 44 -15.11 -5.95 6.61
CA MET A 44 -15.90 -6.27 7.82
C MET A 44 -17.41 -6.47 7.56
N SER A 45 -17.95 -5.96 6.45
CA SER A 45 -19.37 -6.11 6.10
C SER A 45 -19.67 -7.38 5.32
N ARG A 46 -18.67 -7.97 4.63
CA ARG A 46 -18.85 -9.19 3.83
C ARG A 46 -18.88 -10.43 4.71
N LEU A 47 -20.07 -10.99 4.91
CA LEU A 47 -20.25 -12.29 5.55
C LEU A 47 -19.67 -13.39 4.62
N GLY A 48 -18.71 -14.18 5.11
CA GLY A 48 -18.17 -15.35 4.40
C GLY A 48 -17.06 -15.08 3.37
N GLU A 49 -16.95 -13.86 2.82
CA GLU A 49 -15.97 -13.49 1.78
C GLU A 49 -14.88 -12.50 2.24
N SER A 50 -14.80 -12.21 3.54
CA SER A 50 -13.78 -11.28 4.03
C SER A 50 -12.39 -11.86 3.83
N LYS A 51 -11.52 -11.12 3.12
CA LYS A 51 -10.09 -11.41 3.03
C LYS A 51 -9.39 -11.18 4.37
N ILE A 52 -9.99 -10.40 5.26
CA ILE A 52 -9.58 -10.27 6.67
C ILE A 52 -10.41 -11.30 7.46
N PRO A 53 -9.88 -12.49 7.75
CA PRO A 53 -10.63 -13.46 8.53
C PRO A 53 -10.91 -12.86 9.92
N GLY A 54 -11.90 -13.40 10.63
CA GLY A 54 -12.03 -13.19 12.08
C GLY A 54 -10.90 -13.87 12.85
N SER A 55 -9.65 -13.56 12.46
CA SER A 55 -8.43 -14.03 13.06
C SER A 55 -8.30 -13.40 14.44
N LYS A 56 -8.06 -14.24 15.44
CA LYS A 56 -7.77 -13.79 16.82
C LYS A 56 -6.63 -12.75 16.89
N GLN A 57 -5.71 -12.76 15.91
CA GLN A 57 -4.61 -11.81 15.85
C GLN A 57 -4.25 -11.37 14.42
N ILE A 58 -4.28 -10.05 14.21
CA ILE A 58 -3.84 -9.37 12.98
C ILE A 58 -2.57 -8.60 13.29
N MET A 59 -1.49 -8.86 12.56
CA MET A 59 -0.23 -8.14 12.67
C MET A 59 -0.08 -7.24 11.45
N THR A 60 0.04 -5.94 11.69
CA THR A 60 0.07 -4.93 10.63
C THR A 60 1.46 -4.30 10.51
N TYR A 61 1.84 -3.95 9.29
CA TYR A 61 3.11 -3.27 9.04
C TYR A 61 3.00 -2.25 7.91
N CYS A 62 3.93 -1.29 7.92
CA CYS A 62 4.15 -0.32 6.87
C CYS A 62 5.63 0.09 6.89
N THR A 63 6.06 1.02 6.03
CA THR A 63 7.47 1.43 5.93
C THR A 63 8.08 1.86 7.28
N GLY A 64 7.38 2.72 8.04
CA GLY A 64 7.93 3.38 9.24
C GLY A 64 6.92 3.59 10.38
N GLY A 65 5.88 2.77 10.48
CA GLY A 65 4.93 2.76 11.61
C GLY A 65 3.72 3.71 11.53
N ILE A 66 3.84 4.93 10.98
CA ILE A 66 2.77 5.94 11.07
C ILE A 66 1.41 5.54 10.48
N ARG A 67 1.41 4.80 9.37
CA ARG A 67 0.15 4.26 8.77
C ARG A 67 -0.40 3.11 9.58
N CYS A 68 0.44 2.34 10.26
CA CYS A 68 0.02 1.26 11.14
C CYS A 68 -0.69 1.79 12.37
N GLU A 69 -0.20 2.85 13.00
CA GLU A 69 -0.87 3.45 14.17
C GLU A 69 -2.32 3.85 13.85
N LYS A 70 -2.51 4.59 12.75
CA LYS A 70 -3.84 5.03 12.31
C LYS A 70 -4.67 3.88 11.77
N GLY A 71 -4.06 3.03 10.95
CA GLY A 71 -4.73 1.94 10.25
C GLY A 71 -5.17 0.82 11.18
N ALA A 72 -4.32 0.43 12.13
CA ALA A 72 -4.61 -0.57 13.15
C ALA A 72 -5.71 -0.10 14.10
N ARG A 73 -5.66 1.16 14.56
CA ARG A 73 -6.74 1.73 15.39
C ARG A 73 -8.09 1.67 14.66
N PHE A 74 -8.12 2.14 13.41
CA PHE A 74 -9.34 2.08 12.60
C PHE A 74 -9.83 0.64 12.41
N LEU A 75 -8.91 -0.31 12.22
CA LEU A 75 -9.24 -1.73 12.10
C LEU A 75 -9.86 -2.25 13.40
N GLN A 76 -9.24 -2.02 14.55
CA GLN A 76 -9.74 -2.42 15.87
C GLN A 76 -11.14 -1.87 16.14
N GLU A 77 -11.38 -0.58 15.90
CA GLU A 77 -12.68 0.08 16.12
C GLU A 77 -13.81 -0.54 15.26
N ASN A 78 -13.48 -1.18 14.14
CA ASN A 78 -14.46 -1.79 13.22
C ASN A 78 -14.50 -3.32 13.31
N MET A 79 -13.66 -3.95 14.13
CA MET A 79 -13.70 -5.38 14.41
C MET A 79 -14.80 -5.65 15.45
N LYS A 80 -15.73 -6.55 15.10
CA LYS A 80 -16.96 -6.79 15.86
C LYS A 80 -16.84 -7.85 16.97
N LYS A 81 -15.71 -8.55 17.04
CA LYS A 81 -15.54 -9.69 17.96
C LYS A 81 -14.66 -9.32 19.14
N GLU A 82 -15.20 -9.52 20.33
CA GLU A 82 -14.42 -9.48 21.57
C GLU A 82 -13.32 -10.55 21.52
N GLY A 83 -12.06 -10.14 21.75
CA GLY A 83 -10.90 -11.02 21.78
C GLY A 83 -9.96 -10.94 20.57
N ASP A 84 -10.37 -10.30 19.48
CA ASP A 84 -9.47 -10.06 18.34
C ASP A 84 -8.46 -8.95 18.69
N ARG A 85 -7.17 -9.18 18.42
CA ARG A 85 -6.10 -8.21 18.67
C ARG A 85 -5.46 -7.76 17.37
N VAL A 86 -5.29 -6.46 17.21
CA VAL A 86 -4.47 -5.89 16.14
C VAL A 86 -3.16 -5.40 16.72
N CYS A 87 -2.05 -5.99 16.27
CA CYS A 87 -0.70 -5.60 16.63
C CYS A 87 -0.05 -4.84 15.47
N THR A 88 0.89 -3.96 15.78
CA THR A 88 1.66 -3.18 14.80
C THR A 88 3.13 -3.54 14.91
N LEU A 89 3.83 -3.64 13.79
CA LEU A 89 5.28 -3.75 13.78
C LEU A 89 5.87 -2.38 14.18
N GLN A 90 6.45 -2.30 15.38
CA GLN A 90 7.06 -1.08 15.89
C GLN A 90 8.21 -0.64 14.98
N GLY A 91 8.19 0.63 14.57
CA GLY A 91 9.18 1.17 13.60
C GLY A 91 9.01 0.67 12.17
N GLY A 92 8.08 -0.24 11.89
CA GLY A 92 7.78 -0.74 10.55
C GLY A 92 8.89 -1.57 9.92
N ILE A 93 8.83 -1.68 8.58
CA ILE A 93 9.80 -2.45 7.78
C ILE A 93 11.22 -1.88 7.95
N ALA A 94 11.38 -0.56 8.06
CA ALA A 94 12.69 0.06 8.25
C ALA A 94 13.40 -0.45 9.51
N ALA A 95 12.71 -0.45 10.66
CA ALA A 95 13.27 -0.98 11.91
C ALA A 95 13.53 -2.49 11.83
N TYR A 96 12.65 -3.25 11.16
CA TYR A 96 12.87 -4.67 10.95
C TYR A 96 14.14 -4.97 10.14
N LEU A 97 14.38 -4.23 9.04
CA LEU A 97 15.58 -4.43 8.22
C LEU A 97 16.86 -4.08 9.00
N THR A 98 16.84 -2.99 9.78
CA THR A 98 17.97 -2.63 10.66
C THR A 98 18.25 -3.73 11.69
N TRP A 99 17.22 -4.20 12.40
CA TRP A 99 17.36 -5.31 13.34
C TRP A 99 17.88 -6.57 12.65
N MET A 100 17.35 -6.90 11.48
CA MET A 100 17.78 -8.09 10.73
C MET A 100 19.26 -8.00 10.32
N ASP A 101 19.73 -6.84 9.86
CA ASP A 101 21.15 -6.61 9.56
C ASP A 101 22.02 -6.76 10.83
N GLU A 102 21.57 -6.27 12.00
CA GLU A 102 22.29 -6.47 13.27
C GLU A 102 22.38 -7.95 13.67
N GLU A 103 21.28 -8.71 13.51
CA GLU A 103 21.26 -10.15 13.76
C GLU A 103 22.22 -10.90 12.83
N ILE A 104 22.25 -10.54 11.54
CA ILE A 104 23.14 -11.12 10.53
C ILE A 104 24.60 -10.79 10.85
N ASN A 105 24.91 -9.54 11.14
CA ASN A 105 26.27 -9.11 11.50
C ASN A 105 26.76 -9.77 12.80
N SER A 106 25.85 -10.11 13.71
CA SER A 106 26.19 -10.85 14.94
C SER A 106 26.33 -12.37 14.72
N GLY A 107 26.04 -12.88 13.51
CA GLY A 107 26.09 -14.30 13.18
C GLY A 107 24.92 -15.13 13.72
N ARG A 108 23.87 -14.50 14.27
CA ARG A 108 22.69 -15.19 14.82
C ARG A 108 21.67 -15.56 13.76
N LYS A 109 21.70 -14.89 12.62
CA LYS A 109 20.81 -15.12 11.47
C LYS A 109 21.58 -15.04 10.17
N CYS A 110 21.02 -15.60 9.11
CA CYS A 110 21.48 -15.36 7.75
C CYS A 110 20.42 -14.55 6.96
N PRO A 111 20.78 -13.92 5.82
CA PRO A 111 19.83 -13.17 5.00
C PRO A 111 18.54 -13.94 4.64
N GLU A 112 18.65 -15.25 4.45
CA GLU A 112 17.55 -16.14 4.07
C GLU A 112 16.48 -16.25 5.17
N ASP A 113 16.87 -16.09 6.44
CA ASP A 113 15.99 -16.08 7.62
C ASP A 113 15.06 -14.86 7.65
N SER A 114 15.32 -13.84 6.83
CA SER A 114 14.45 -12.67 6.73
C SER A 114 13.06 -13.08 6.24
N LEU A 115 12.03 -12.71 6.99
CA LEU A 115 10.63 -12.87 6.59
C LEU A 115 10.19 -11.77 5.62
N PHE A 116 10.95 -10.68 5.50
CA PHE A 116 10.70 -9.66 4.50
C PHE A 116 11.38 -10.06 3.19
N ARG A 117 10.60 -10.18 2.12
CA ARG A 117 11.07 -10.51 0.77
C ARG A 117 11.04 -9.24 -0.11
N GLY A 118 12.02 -9.12 -1.00
CA GLY A 118 12.17 -7.97 -1.90
C GLY A 118 12.71 -6.73 -1.21
N ARG A 119 12.28 -5.55 -1.66
CA ARG A 119 12.72 -4.24 -1.13
C ARG A 119 11.58 -3.42 -0.54
N ASN A 120 11.94 -2.61 0.44
CA ASN A 120 11.06 -1.67 1.10
C ASN A 120 11.05 -0.34 0.34
N TYR A 121 9.90 0.08 -0.19
CA TYR A 121 9.75 1.40 -0.77
C TYR A 121 9.98 2.51 0.28
N VAL A 122 10.79 3.51 -0.07
CA VAL A 122 11.02 4.72 0.75
C VAL A 122 10.73 5.98 -0.05
N PHE A 123 10.23 7.01 0.64
CA PHE A 123 9.74 8.25 0.04
C PHE A 123 10.86 9.30 -0.12
N ASP A 124 12.02 8.88 -0.61
CA ASP A 124 13.17 9.74 -0.88
C ASP A 124 13.93 9.30 -2.14
N ALA A 125 15.05 9.95 -2.44
CA ALA A 125 15.84 9.72 -3.65
C ALA A 125 16.37 8.28 -3.80
N ARG A 126 16.44 7.50 -2.70
CA ARG A 126 16.86 6.10 -2.75
C ARG A 126 15.82 5.22 -3.46
N GLY A 127 14.55 5.61 -3.41
CA GLY A 127 13.42 4.88 -3.99
C GLY A 127 13.06 3.59 -3.24
N SER A 128 14.03 2.74 -2.90
CA SER A 128 13.82 1.56 -2.07
C SER A 128 15.05 1.20 -1.24
N THR A 129 14.85 0.44 -0.16
CA THR A 129 15.90 -0.08 0.72
C THR A 129 15.72 -1.58 0.93
N GLY A 130 16.81 -2.33 1.09
CA GLY A 130 16.80 -3.75 1.43
C GLY A 130 17.75 -4.03 2.60
N LEU A 131 18.05 -5.31 2.84
CA LEU A 131 19.12 -5.69 3.76
C LEU A 131 20.47 -5.20 3.24
N ILE A 132 21.24 -4.53 4.09
CA ILE A 132 22.58 -4.03 3.74
C ILE A 132 23.56 -5.20 3.65
N SER A 133 23.40 -6.18 4.55
CA SER A 133 24.20 -7.42 4.59
C SER A 133 24.01 -8.32 3.37
N SER A 134 22.94 -8.15 2.61
CA SER A 134 22.64 -8.89 1.38
C SER A 134 22.11 -7.95 0.30
N PRO A 135 22.97 -7.14 -0.34
CA PRO A 135 22.54 -6.13 -1.31
C PRO A 135 21.94 -6.73 -2.60
N ALA A 136 22.24 -8.00 -2.88
CA ALA A 136 21.75 -8.77 -4.02
C ALA A 136 20.46 -9.56 -3.72
N VAL A 137 19.54 -9.00 -2.93
CA VAL A 137 18.20 -9.62 -2.77
C VAL A 137 17.54 -9.73 -4.13
N GLU A 138 17.15 -10.94 -4.52
CA GLU A 138 16.39 -11.13 -5.75
C GLU A 138 15.06 -10.34 -5.70
N PRO A 139 14.74 -9.57 -6.76
CA PRO A 139 13.48 -8.85 -6.83
C PRO A 139 12.29 -9.81 -6.78
N VAL A 140 11.30 -9.51 -5.94
CA VAL A 140 10.00 -10.23 -5.92
C VAL A 140 9.01 -9.72 -6.97
N SER A 141 9.45 -8.78 -7.80
CA SER A 141 8.66 -8.18 -8.86
C SER A 141 9.39 -8.23 -10.19
N THR A 142 8.61 -8.07 -11.25
CA THR A 142 9.08 -8.06 -12.63
C THR A 142 8.73 -6.73 -13.31
N CYS A 143 9.56 -6.36 -14.28
CA CYS A 143 9.33 -5.20 -15.13
C CYS A 143 7.98 -5.33 -15.84
N HIS A 144 7.17 -4.28 -15.77
CA HIS A 144 5.86 -4.20 -16.40
C HIS A 144 5.92 -4.34 -17.94
N THR A 145 7.06 -4.01 -18.55
CA THR A 145 7.22 -3.99 -20.01
C THR A 145 7.91 -5.22 -20.58
N CYS A 146 8.99 -5.68 -19.93
CA CYS A 146 9.82 -6.77 -20.45
C CYS A 146 9.92 -7.99 -19.52
N GLU A 147 9.17 -7.98 -18.41
CA GLU A 147 9.09 -9.08 -17.44
C GLU A 147 10.39 -9.46 -16.73
N SER A 148 11.51 -8.80 -17.02
CA SER A 148 12.78 -9.02 -16.30
C SER A 148 12.62 -8.72 -14.79
N PRO A 149 13.19 -9.53 -13.89
CA PRO A 149 13.17 -9.24 -12.45
C PRO A 149 13.72 -7.84 -12.13
N CYS A 150 12.91 -7.01 -11.46
CA CYS A 150 13.33 -5.71 -10.95
C CYS A 150 12.35 -5.19 -9.90
N ASP A 151 12.82 -4.28 -9.06
CA ASP A 151 12.07 -3.62 -7.98
C ASP A 151 12.03 -2.09 -8.14
N ARG A 152 12.57 -1.60 -9.26
CA ARG A 152 12.63 -0.19 -9.59
C ARG A 152 11.24 0.32 -9.97
N LEU A 153 10.83 1.40 -9.34
CA LEU A 153 9.54 2.03 -9.58
C LEU A 153 9.70 3.28 -10.45
N SER A 154 8.83 3.41 -11.44
CA SER A 154 8.67 4.62 -12.24
C SER A 154 7.19 4.95 -12.41
N LYS A 155 6.87 6.08 -13.03
CA LYS A 155 5.48 6.44 -13.32
C LYS A 155 5.13 6.07 -14.76
N CYS A 156 3.87 5.71 -14.98
CA CYS A 156 3.30 5.78 -16.31
C CYS A 156 3.52 7.19 -16.85
N ARG A 157 3.98 7.28 -18.09
CA ARG A 157 4.39 8.54 -18.69
C ARG A 157 3.26 9.31 -19.36
N SER A 158 2.13 8.66 -19.64
CA SER A 158 0.92 9.32 -20.13
C SER A 158 0.47 10.44 -19.20
N LYS A 159 0.12 11.60 -19.78
CA LYS A 159 -0.23 12.82 -19.02
C LYS A 159 -1.45 12.61 -18.11
N GLY A 160 -2.39 11.78 -18.54
CA GLY A 160 -3.60 11.46 -17.78
C GLY A 160 -3.43 10.34 -16.74
N CYS A 161 -2.30 9.63 -16.75
CA CYS A 161 -2.07 8.47 -15.89
C CYS A 161 -0.98 8.75 -14.86
N HIS A 162 -1.29 8.48 -13.59
CA HIS A 162 -0.32 8.59 -12.50
C HIS A 162 -0.18 7.27 -11.75
N LEU A 163 -0.21 6.17 -12.49
CA LEU A 163 0.13 4.86 -11.93
C LEU A 163 1.63 4.76 -11.74
N VAL A 164 2.01 4.09 -10.65
CA VAL A 164 3.40 3.72 -10.37
C VAL A 164 3.58 2.29 -10.85
N LEU A 165 4.58 2.08 -11.70
CA LEU A 165 4.88 0.84 -12.38
C LEU A 165 6.24 0.33 -11.90
N VAL A 166 6.41 -1.00 -11.88
CA VAL A 166 7.72 -1.62 -11.75
C VAL A 166 8.35 -1.62 -13.14
N VAL A 167 9.45 -0.91 -13.34
CA VAL A 167 10.07 -0.73 -14.68
C VAL A 167 11.59 -0.75 -14.52
N CYS A 168 12.26 -1.64 -15.25
CA CYS A 168 13.72 -1.70 -15.28
C CYS A 168 14.31 -0.46 -15.97
N GLU A 169 15.60 -0.19 -15.74
CA GLU A 169 16.29 0.98 -16.27
C GLU A 169 16.19 1.09 -17.81
N ARG A 170 16.34 -0.03 -18.52
CA ARG A 170 16.20 -0.10 -19.98
C ARG A 170 14.81 0.31 -20.47
N CYS A 171 13.75 -0.12 -19.78
CA CYS A 171 12.39 0.17 -20.21
C CYS A 171 11.91 1.56 -19.79
N GLU A 172 12.54 2.19 -18.79
CA GLU A 172 12.16 3.55 -18.40
C GLU A 172 12.48 4.59 -19.47
N SER A 173 13.57 4.41 -20.22
CA SER A 173 13.92 5.30 -21.33
C SER A 173 12.97 5.17 -22.52
N GLY A 174 12.24 4.06 -22.63
CA GLY A 174 11.25 3.77 -23.69
C GLY A 174 9.86 4.33 -23.42
N ASP A 175 9.74 5.38 -22.62
CA ASP A 175 8.48 6.09 -22.33
C ASP A 175 7.34 5.18 -21.81
N PRO A 176 7.54 4.46 -20.69
CA PRO A 176 6.69 3.35 -20.28
C PRO A 176 5.23 3.76 -20.05
N ARG A 177 4.32 2.98 -20.65
CA ARG A 177 2.87 3.07 -20.49
C ARG A 177 2.34 1.85 -19.74
N CYS A 178 1.29 2.04 -18.93
CA CYS A 178 0.71 0.93 -18.18
C CYS A 178 -0.19 0.02 -19.06
N CYS A 179 -0.85 0.59 -20.07
CA CYS A 179 -1.69 -0.11 -21.03
C CYS A 179 -1.89 0.74 -22.29
N GLN A 180 -2.44 0.13 -23.34
CA GLN A 180 -2.76 0.77 -24.62
C GLN A 180 -3.67 2.00 -24.47
N ASN A 181 -4.64 1.99 -23.54
CA ASN A 181 -5.49 3.18 -23.33
C ASN A 181 -4.69 4.42 -22.94
N CYS A 182 -3.53 4.27 -22.30
CA CYS A 182 -2.69 5.41 -21.96
C CYS A 182 -1.97 5.99 -23.17
N GLU A 183 -1.71 5.21 -24.21
CA GLU A 183 -1.18 5.72 -25.48
C GLU A 183 -2.27 6.55 -26.18
N GLU A 184 -3.49 6.01 -26.26
CA GLU A 184 -4.66 6.70 -26.83
C GLU A 184 -4.98 8.02 -26.10
N PHE A 185 -4.84 8.06 -24.77
CA PHE A 185 -5.08 9.28 -23.98
C PHE A 185 -4.12 10.41 -24.34
N ASP A 186 -2.88 10.10 -24.70
CA ASP A 186 -1.89 11.11 -25.05
C ASP A 186 -2.15 11.70 -26.45
N GLU A 187 -2.59 10.88 -27.41
CA GLU A 187 -3.00 11.33 -28.74
C GLU A 187 -4.20 12.29 -28.67
N GLN A 188 -5.20 11.95 -27.84
CA GLN A 188 -6.37 12.80 -27.63
C GLN A 188 -6.02 14.12 -26.94
N ALA A 189 -5.05 14.13 -26.03
CA ALA A 189 -4.59 15.33 -25.35
C ALA A 189 -3.80 16.29 -26.27
N CYS A 190 -3.12 15.79 -27.31
CA CYS A 190 -2.42 16.61 -28.30
C CYS A 190 -3.35 17.30 -29.32
N SER A 191 -4.63 16.89 -29.40
CA SER A 191 -5.55 17.32 -30.45
C SER A 191 -6.51 18.45 -30.08
N LYS A 192 -6.52 18.96 -28.83
CA LYS A 192 -7.53 19.93 -28.36
C LYS A 192 -6.97 21.02 -27.45
N ASP A 193 -7.37 22.27 -27.71
CA ASP A 193 -6.93 23.49 -27.02
C ASP A 193 -7.26 23.56 -25.52
N ALA A 194 -6.42 24.28 -24.79
CA ALA A 194 -6.27 24.33 -23.34
C ALA A 194 -7.40 25.04 -22.54
N GLU A 195 -8.48 25.49 -23.17
CA GLU A 195 -9.41 26.45 -22.52
C GLU A 195 -10.52 25.83 -21.64
N THR A 196 -10.64 24.49 -21.56
CA THR A 196 -11.71 23.82 -20.79
C THR A 196 -11.21 22.78 -19.76
N GLU A 197 -10.04 23.03 -19.14
CA GLU A 197 -9.33 22.02 -18.34
C GLU A 197 -9.88 21.81 -16.91
N LYS A 198 -10.65 22.76 -16.35
CA LYS A 198 -11.02 22.74 -14.91
C LYS A 198 -12.18 21.82 -14.51
N SER A 199 -12.93 21.23 -15.44
CA SER A 199 -14.12 20.42 -15.13
C SER A 199 -14.11 19.00 -15.70
N ARG A 200 -13.09 18.60 -16.47
CA ARG A 200 -13.10 17.27 -17.11
C ARG A 200 -12.77 16.17 -16.10
N PRO A 201 -13.55 15.08 -16.05
CA PRO A 201 -13.25 13.95 -15.18
C PRO A 201 -11.89 13.34 -15.58
N ARG A 202 -11.10 12.95 -14.57
CA ARG A 202 -9.83 12.26 -14.81
C ARG A 202 -10.07 10.98 -15.60
N LEU A 203 -9.38 10.84 -16.72
CA LEU A 203 -9.37 9.60 -17.50
C LEU A 203 -8.77 8.48 -16.64
N ILE A 204 -9.48 7.36 -16.54
CA ILE A 204 -9.04 6.18 -15.78
C ILE A 204 -8.69 5.11 -16.82
N CYS A 205 -7.40 4.75 -16.88
CA CYS A 205 -6.89 3.70 -17.76
C CYS A 205 -7.40 2.31 -17.34
N ALA A 206 -7.32 1.31 -18.24
CA ALA A 206 -7.72 -0.08 -17.96
C ALA A 206 -7.09 -0.61 -16.65
N CYS A 207 -5.77 -0.48 -16.48
CA CYS A 207 -5.09 -0.99 -15.29
C CYS A 207 -5.65 -0.43 -13.97
N GLU A 208 -6.05 0.85 -13.95
CA GLU A 208 -6.62 1.44 -12.75
C GLU A 208 -8.06 0.98 -12.54
N ARG A 209 -8.84 0.75 -13.61
CA ARG A 209 -10.18 0.14 -13.52
C ARG A 209 -10.10 -1.29 -13.00
N ASP A 210 -9.20 -2.10 -13.52
CA ASP A 210 -9.03 -3.50 -13.13
C ASP A 210 -8.61 -3.60 -11.66
N ARG A 211 -7.67 -2.75 -11.23
CA ARG A 211 -7.28 -2.64 -9.81
C ARG A 211 -8.46 -2.22 -8.93
N GLU A 212 -9.27 -1.26 -9.39
CA GLU A 212 -10.48 -0.87 -8.65
C GLU A 212 -11.52 -1.99 -8.60
N ALA A 213 -11.69 -2.76 -9.67
CA ALA A 213 -12.58 -3.93 -9.70
C ALA A 213 -12.07 -5.05 -8.77
N GLU A 214 -10.77 -5.32 -8.73
CA GLU A 214 -10.18 -6.27 -7.77
C GLU A 214 -10.38 -5.80 -6.32
N LEU A 215 -10.17 -4.50 -6.07
CA LEU A 215 -10.27 -3.93 -4.75
C LEU A 215 -11.73 -3.84 -4.27
N TRP A 216 -12.68 -3.48 -5.14
CA TRP A 216 -14.06 -3.11 -4.80
C TRP A 216 -15.14 -4.08 -5.31
N GLY A 217 -14.80 -5.01 -6.20
CA GLY A 217 -15.75 -5.87 -6.92
C GLY A 217 -16.30 -5.21 -8.18
N ALA A 218 -17.01 -5.97 -9.02
CA ALA A 218 -17.78 -5.42 -10.14
C ALA A 218 -18.84 -4.42 -9.63
N GLU A 219 -19.03 -3.30 -10.32
CA GLU A 219 -19.64 -2.07 -9.80
C GLU A 219 -21.10 -2.18 -9.33
N GLU A 220 -21.35 -1.74 -8.07
CA GLU A 220 -22.54 -0.96 -7.67
C GLU A 220 -22.44 -0.33 -6.24
N GLU A 221 -21.46 -0.69 -5.42
CA GLU A 221 -21.26 -0.06 -4.08
C GLU A 221 -20.11 0.98 -4.06
N LYS A 222 -20.06 1.90 -5.03
CA LYS A 222 -19.25 3.11 -4.84
C LYS A 222 -20.01 4.06 -3.90
N VAL A 223 -19.85 3.87 -2.59
CA VAL A 223 -20.28 4.86 -1.60
C VAL A 223 -19.67 6.20 -2.01
N PRO A 224 -20.47 7.28 -2.16
CA PRO A 224 -19.96 8.56 -2.60
C PRO A 224 -18.77 8.98 -1.75
N LYS A 225 -17.72 9.53 -2.40
CA LYS A 225 -16.62 10.21 -1.69
C LYS A 225 -17.27 11.19 -0.72
N THR A 226 -17.21 10.90 0.57
CA THR A 226 -17.86 11.72 1.59
C THR A 226 -17.40 13.16 1.39
N GLN A 227 -18.36 14.01 1.02
CA GLN A 227 -18.16 15.45 1.02
C GLN A 227 -17.76 15.87 2.43
N GLY A 228 -16.50 16.27 2.59
CA GLY A 228 -16.12 17.22 3.62
C GLY A 228 -15.91 16.64 5.02
N TRP A 229 -14.67 16.20 5.29
CA TRP A 229 -14.08 16.35 6.63
C TRP A 229 -14.02 17.84 7.09
N ARG A 230 -14.35 18.78 6.20
CA ARG A 230 -14.36 20.24 6.47
C ARG A 230 -15.59 20.76 7.23
N LYS A 231 -16.70 20.01 7.36
CA LYS A 231 -17.92 20.55 8.02
C LYS A 231 -18.11 20.17 9.50
N ALA A 232 -17.27 19.31 10.07
CA ALA A 232 -17.37 18.93 11.49
C ALA A 232 -16.68 19.91 12.47
N LYS A 233 -16.08 21.01 12.00
CA LYS A 233 -15.37 21.99 12.85
C LYS A 233 -16.24 23.15 13.37
N ARG A 234 -17.56 23.14 13.13
CA ARG A 234 -18.51 24.18 13.57
C ARG A 234 -19.72 23.55 14.26
N LYS A 235 -19.52 22.83 15.37
CA LYS A 235 -20.52 22.57 16.42
C LYS A 235 -19.90 21.64 17.48
N ASN A 236 -18.94 22.17 18.25
CA ASN A 236 -18.73 21.79 19.64
C ASN A 236 -17.69 22.73 20.25
N GLN A 237 -18.12 23.96 20.54
CA GLN A 237 -17.51 24.76 21.60
C GLN A 237 -18.25 24.40 22.89
N ASN A 238 -17.82 23.30 23.52
CA ASN A 238 -17.93 22.99 24.95
C ASN A 238 -17.71 21.50 25.15
N ALA A 239 -16.52 21.13 25.62
CA ALA A 239 -16.29 20.08 26.62
C ALA A 239 -14.79 19.80 26.70
N ASN A 240 -14.23 20.16 27.85
CA ASN A 240 -13.00 19.74 28.53
C ASN A 240 -12.00 18.82 27.79
N GLY A 241 -10.73 19.23 27.85
CA GLY A 241 -9.59 18.52 27.30
C GLY A 241 -9.51 17.07 27.74
N ILE A 242 -9.42 16.18 26.74
CA ILE A 242 -9.16 14.76 26.94
C ILE A 242 -7.65 14.57 26.88
N ASN A 243 -7.07 14.29 28.04
CA ASN A 243 -5.67 13.91 28.21
C ASN A 243 -5.51 12.46 27.69
N ILE A 244 -4.66 12.25 26.70
CA ILE A 244 -4.43 10.93 26.09
C ILE A 244 -3.34 10.22 26.88
N GLN A 245 -3.70 9.21 27.66
CA GLN A 245 -2.72 8.27 28.20
C GLN A 245 -2.45 7.18 27.17
N VAL A 246 -1.20 7.11 26.72
CA VAL A 246 -0.65 6.02 25.90
C VAL A 246 0.00 5.04 26.85
N GLU A 247 -0.59 3.87 27.04
CA GLU A 247 0.08 2.77 27.74
C GLU A 247 1.04 2.07 26.78
N THR A 248 2.34 2.28 26.99
CA THR A 248 3.41 1.46 26.40
C THR A 248 3.67 0.29 27.33
N TYR A 249 3.42 -0.94 26.87
CA TYR A 249 3.82 -2.15 27.57
C TYR A 249 5.30 -2.41 27.29
N LYS A 250 6.08 -2.58 28.37
CA LYS A 250 7.52 -2.85 28.38
C LYS A 250 7.84 -4.28 27.96
#